data_AF-A0A1F4G557-F1
#
_entry.id   AF-A0A1F4G557-F1
#
_cell.length_a   1.000
_cell.length_b   1.000
_cell.length_c   1.000
_cell.angle_alpha   90.00
_cell.angle_beta   90.00
_cell.angle_gamma   90.00
#
_symmetry.space_group_name_H-M   'P 1'
#
loop_
_entity.id
_entity.type
_entity.pdbx_description
1 polymer ?
#
loop_
_entity_poly.entity_id
_entity_poly.type
_entity_poly.pdbx_seq_one_letter_code
_entity_poly.pdbx_strand_id
1 'polypeptide(L)'
;MTFTESIQTCFTKYADFKGKASRSEFWWWALFNFIAGICLSIIDQRLAWAFTVATLLPYLAVSTRRLHDVDRSGWWQLVGLVPIVGWILVIYWLAQAPKPATRFAA
;
A
#
# COMPACT_ATOMS: atom_id res chain seq x y z
N MET A 1 -5.21 2.40 14.97
CA MET A 1 -5.53 2.32 13.54
C MET A 1 -6.82 1.53 13.37
N THR A 2 -7.94 2.21 13.59
CA THR A 2 -9.25 1.77 13.13
C THR A 2 -9.31 1.84 11.60
N PHE A 3 -10.33 1.21 10.99
CA PHE A 3 -10.53 1.22 9.54
C PHE A 3 -10.58 2.65 8.97
N THR A 4 -11.40 3.51 9.59
CA THR A 4 -11.59 4.91 9.17
C THR A 4 -10.31 5.73 9.31
N GLU A 5 -9.58 5.58 10.41
CA GLU A 5 -8.28 6.25 10.63
C GLU A 5 -7.27 5.90 9.53
N SER A 6 -7.25 4.63 9.10
CA SER A 6 -6.31 4.15 8.09
C SER A 6 -6.58 4.80 6.74
N ILE A 7 -7.85 4.92 6.36
CA ILE A 7 -8.28 5.58 5.11
C ILE A 7 -7.93 7.07 5.14
N GLN A 8 -8.26 7.76 6.24
CA GLN A 8 -7.96 9.19 6.38
C GLN A 8 -6.46 9.46 6.35
N THR A 9 -5.65 8.60 6.98
CA THR A 9 -4.19 8.71 6.97
C THR A 9 -3.62 8.54 5.58
N CYS A 10 -4.15 7.59 4.78
CA CYS A 10 -3.72 7.39 3.39
C CYS A 10 -4.02 8.60 2.50
N PHE A 11 -5.21 9.21 2.64
CA PHE A 11 -5.56 10.42 1.90
C PHE A 11 -4.81 11.66 2.39
N THR A 12 -4.48 11.74 3.69
CA THR A 12 -3.67 12.83 4.24
C THR A 12 -2.22 12.72 3.76
N LYS A 13 -1.68 11.51 3.73
CA LYS A 13 -0.34 11.19 3.24
C LYS A 13 -0.38 10.70 1.80
N TYR A 14 -1.11 11.39 0.94
CA TYR A 14 -1.43 10.90 -0.42
C TYR A 14 -0.20 10.59 -1.28
N ALA A 15 0.80 11.48 -1.26
CA ALA A 15 2.05 11.34 -2.01
C ALA A 15 3.30 11.44 -1.10
N ASP A 16 3.13 11.15 0.19
CA ASP A 16 4.26 11.10 1.12
C ASP A 16 4.89 9.71 1.09
N PHE A 17 6.10 9.62 0.55
CA PHE A 17 6.89 8.39 0.47
C PHE A 17 7.85 8.23 1.65
N LYS A 18 7.93 9.23 2.54
CA LYS A 18 8.83 9.22 3.69
C LYS A 18 8.15 8.63 4.92
N GLY A 19 8.97 8.08 5.81
CA GLY A 19 8.53 7.51 7.07
C GLY A 19 8.04 6.07 6.97
N LYS A 20 7.22 5.70 7.96
CA LYS A 20 6.82 4.33 8.29
C LYS A 20 5.30 4.20 8.24
N ALA A 21 4.81 3.01 7.86
CA ALA A 21 3.37 2.73 7.79
C ALA A 21 3.06 1.47 8.59
N SER A 22 2.11 1.56 9.52
CA SER A 22 1.76 0.40 10.34
C SER A 22 1.20 -0.75 9.49
N ARG A 23 1.32 -2.01 9.95
CA ARG A 23 0.80 -3.16 9.18
C ARG A 23 -0.71 -3.03 8.93
N SER A 24 -1.45 -2.59 9.94
CA SER A 24 -2.90 -2.40 9.86
C SER A 24 -3.29 -1.28 8.91
N GLU A 25 -2.52 -0.18 8.83
CA GLU A 25 -2.75 0.89 7.85
C GLU A 25 -2.68 0.34 6.41
N PHE A 26 -1.66 -0.48 6.10
CA PHE A 26 -1.53 -1.10 4.78
C PHE A 26 -2.67 -2.10 4.47
N TRP A 27 -2.97 -3.02 5.38
CA TRP A 27 -3.98 -4.06 5.14
C TRP A 27 -5.41 -3.51 5.08
N TRP A 28 -5.74 -2.51 5.90
CA TRP A 28 -7.05 -1.84 5.81
C TRP A 28 -7.17 -1.03 4.52
N TRP A 29 -6.11 -0.35 4.08
CA TRP A 29 -6.08 0.33 2.79
C TRP A 29 -6.25 -0.64 1.62
N ALA A 30 -5.56 -1.79 1.65
CA ALA A 30 -5.69 -2.83 0.64
C ALA A 30 -7.11 -3.40 0.59
N LEU A 31 -7.71 -3.68 1.75
CA LEU A 31 -9.10 -4.15 1.84
C LEU A 31 -10.09 -3.11 1.30
N PHE A 32 -9.92 -1.83 1.66
CA PHE A 32 -10.76 -0.74 1.17
C PHE A 32 -10.70 -0.65 -0.36
N ASN A 33 -9.50 -0.68 -0.96
CA ASN A 33 -9.36 -0.66 -2.42
C ASN A 33 -9.98 -1.87 -3.10
N PHE A 34 -9.84 -3.06 -2.49
CA PHE A 34 -10.45 -4.28 -3.01
C PHE A 34 -11.98 -4.21 -3.03
N ILE A 35 -12.60 -3.82 -1.91
CA ILE A 35 -14.05 -3.70 -1.79
C ILE A 35 -14.56 -2.56 -2.69
N ALA A 36 -13.94 -1.38 -2.63
CA ALA A 36 -14.33 -0.25 -3.47
C ALA A 36 -14.22 -0.58 -4.97
N GLY A 37 -13.14 -1.28 -5.37
CA GLY A 37 -12.95 -1.74 -6.74
C GLY A 37 -14.05 -2.68 -7.22
N ILE A 38 -14.46 -3.66 -6.40
CA ILE A 38 -15.57 -4.56 -6.72
C ILE A 38 -16.88 -3.78 -6.86
N CYS A 39 -17.22 -2.95 -5.87
CA CYS A 39 -18.46 -2.16 -5.89
C CYS A 39 -18.52 -1.23 -7.11
N LEU A 40 -17.43 -0.52 -7.41
CA LEU A 40 -17.35 0.40 -8.55
C LEU A 40 -17.43 -0.34 -9.88
N SER A 41 -16.82 -1.53 -9.99
CA SER A 41 -16.86 -2.33 -11.22
C SER A 41 -18.27 -2.84 -11.56
N ILE A 42 -19.13 -3.02 -10.56
CA ILE A 42 -20.54 -3.39 -10.76
C ILE A 42 -21.37 -2.19 -11.26
N ILE A 43 -21.03 -0.97 -10.80
CA ILE A 43 -21.77 0.25 -11.13
C ILE A 43 -21.37 0.78 -12.50
N ASP A 44 -20.09 1.09 -12.69
CA ASP A 44 -19.57 1.64 -13.94
C ASP A 44 -18.06 1.35 -14.08
N GLN A 45 -17.70 0.71 -15.18
CA GLN A 45 -16.32 0.33 -15.45
C GLN A 45 -15.38 1.54 -15.55
N ARG A 46 -15.81 2.66 -16.15
CA ARG A 46 -14.97 3.84 -16.34
C ARG A 46 -14.67 4.51 -15.00
N LEU A 47 -15.65 4.54 -14.09
CA LEU A 47 -15.48 5.05 -12.75
C LEU A 47 -14.52 4.18 -11.92
N ALA A 48 -14.57 2.85 -12.09
CA ALA A 48 -13.63 1.93 -11.46
C ALA A 48 -12.17 2.17 -11.92
N TRP A 49 -11.97 2.41 -13.23
CA TRP A 49 -10.66 2.77 -13.78
C TRP A 49 -10.17 4.13 -13.25
N ALA A 50 -11.04 5.15 -13.21
CA ALA A 50 -10.69 6.46 -12.65
C ALA A 50 -10.30 6.36 -11.17
N PHE A 51 -11.03 5.57 -10.38
CA PHE A 51 -10.71 5.30 -8.99
C PHE A 51 -9.36 4.62 -8.82
N THR A 52 -9.07 3.61 -9.63
CA THR A 52 -7.79 2.88 -9.58
C THR A 52 -6.61 3.81 -9.88
N VAL A 53 -6.75 4.71 -10.86
CA VAL A 53 -5.71 5.72 -11.14
C VAL A 53 -5.56 6.70 -9.97
N ALA A 54 -6.69 7.13 -9.38
CA ALA A 54 -6.68 8.04 -8.23
C ALA A 54 -6.11 7.39 -6.95
N THR A 55 -6.25 6.08 -6.75
CA THR A 55 -5.71 5.39 -5.57
C THR A 55 -4.34 4.76 -5.80
N LEU A 56 -3.85 4.75 -7.05
CA LEU A 56 -2.53 4.22 -7.40
C LEU A 56 -1.41 4.93 -6.63
N LEU A 57 -1.42 6.27 -6.59
CA LEU A 57 -0.41 7.06 -5.89
C LEU A 57 -0.35 6.74 -4.39
N PRO A 58 -1.45 6.82 -3.61
CA PRO A 58 -1.43 6.46 -2.21
C PRO A 58 -1.11 4.98 -1.98
N TYR A 59 -1.50 4.07 -2.90
CA TYR A 59 -1.11 2.66 -2.82
C TYR A 59 0.41 2.47 -2.93
N LEU A 60 1.06 3.14 -3.88
CA LEU A 60 2.53 3.13 -4.00
C LEU A 60 3.20 3.81 -2.80
N ALA A 61 2.64 4.91 -2.30
CA ALA A 61 3.19 5.64 -1.16
C ALA A 61 3.18 4.81 0.14
N VAL A 62 2.03 4.20 0.47
CA VAL A 62 1.89 3.34 1.66
C VAL A 62 2.74 2.08 1.51
N SER A 63 2.76 1.47 0.33
CA SER A 63 3.62 0.30 0.05
C SER A 63 5.10 0.64 0.23
N THR A 64 5.50 1.88 -0.08
CA THR A 64 6.90 2.33 0.01
C THR A 64 7.31 2.50 1.47
N ARG A 65 6.46 3.18 2.25
CA ARG A 65 6.63 3.30 3.71
C ARG A 65 6.66 1.93 4.39
N ARG A 66 5.84 1.00 3.91
CA ARG A 66 5.81 -0.35 4.46
C ARG A 66 7.06 -1.16 4.13
N LEU A 67 7.64 -0.99 2.94
CA LEU A 67 8.93 -1.58 2.61
C LEU A 67 10.08 -0.96 3.43
N HIS A 68 10.00 0.34 3.73
CA HIS A 68 10.97 1.00 4.59
C HIS A 68 11.01 0.40 6.01
N ASP A 69 9.87 -0.08 6.54
CA ASP A 69 9.82 -0.77 7.84
C ASP A 69 10.61 -2.08 7.89
N VAL A 70 10.76 -2.76 6.75
CA VAL A 70 11.52 -4.02 6.62
C VAL A 70 12.97 -3.78 6.20
N ASP A 71 13.40 -2.52 6.19
CA ASP A 71 14.69 -2.03 5.71
C ASP A 71 14.92 -2.33 4.21
N ARG A 72 13.88 -2.17 3.39
CA ARG A 72 13.95 -2.32 1.92
C ARG A 72 13.56 -1.00 1.27
N SER A 73 14.18 -0.66 0.13
CA SER A 73 13.80 0.53 -0.65
C SER A 73 12.43 0.35 -1.31
N GLY A 74 11.70 1.45 -1.52
CA GLY A 74 10.41 1.43 -2.23
C GLY A 74 10.44 0.82 -3.64
N TRP A 75 11.60 0.88 -4.31
CA TRP A 75 11.82 0.29 -5.62
C TRP A 75 11.63 -1.24 -5.68
N TRP A 76 11.70 -1.93 -4.55
CA TRP A 76 11.41 -3.37 -4.48
C TRP A 76 9.95 -3.72 -4.82
N GLN A 77 9.04 -2.75 -4.89
CA GLN A 77 7.68 -2.96 -5.43
C GLN A 77 7.68 -3.40 -6.89
N LEU A 78 8.68 -2.97 -7.67
CA LEU A 78 8.80 -3.36 -9.08
C LEU A 78 9.02 -4.86 -9.25
N VAL A 79 9.52 -5.56 -8.22
CA VAL A 79 9.60 -7.02 -8.24
C VAL A 79 8.21 -7.64 -8.39
N GLY A 80 7.15 -6.96 -7.93
CA GLY A 80 5.76 -7.36 -8.17
C GLY A 80 5.34 -7.35 -9.66
N LEU A 81 6.13 -6.76 -10.57
CA LEU A 81 5.91 -6.89 -12.01
C LEU A 81 6.27 -8.28 -12.53
N VAL A 82 7.08 -9.05 -11.79
CA VAL A 82 7.36 -10.46 -12.10
C VAL A 82 6.22 -11.31 -11.53
N PRO A 83 5.40 -11.94 -12.37
CA PRO A 83 4.26 -12.71 -11.89
C PRO A 83 4.71 -13.91 -11.04
N ILE A 84 3.83 -14.34 -10.13
CA ILE A 84 4.03 -15.48 -9.22
C ILE A 84 5.12 -15.22 -8.17
N VAL A 85 6.40 -15.25 -8.56
CA VAL A 85 7.52 -15.14 -7.61
C VAL A 85 7.56 -13.74 -6.99
N GLY A 86 7.39 -12.71 -7.81
CA GLY A 86 7.45 -11.33 -7.35
C GLY A 86 6.30 -10.97 -6.41
N TRP A 87 5.09 -11.47 -6.70
CA TRP A 87 3.92 -11.26 -5.86
C TRP A 87 4.12 -11.87 -4.47
N ILE A 88 4.60 -13.11 -4.41
CA ILE A 88 4.85 -13.82 -3.14
C ILE A 88 5.89 -13.06 -2.31
N LEU A 89 7.00 -12.64 -2.92
CA LEU A 89 8.06 -11.89 -2.22
C LEU A 89 7.57 -10.55 -1.67
N VAL A 90 6.84 -9.78 -2.47
CA VAL A 90 6.31 -8.47 -2.05
C VAL A 90 5.29 -8.63 -0.93
N ILE A 91 4.35 -9.58 -1.03
CA ILE A 91 3.39 -9.89 0.04
C ILE A 91 4.13 -10.33 1.31
N TYR A 92 5.16 -11.17 1.18
CA TYR A 92 5.99 -11.61 2.30
C TYR A 92 6.70 -10.44 3.00
N TRP A 93 7.20 -9.45 2.26
CA TRP A 93 7.78 -8.23 2.85
C TRP A 93 6.72 -7.35 3.51
N LEU A 94 5.56 -7.18 2.90
CA LEU A 94 4.46 -6.36 3.44
C LEU A 94 3.88 -6.95 4.73
N ALA A 95 3.88 -8.28 4.87
CA ALA A 95 3.39 -9.00 6.05
C ALA A 95 4.37 -9.04 7.24
N GLN A 96 5.67 -8.83 7.00
CA GLN A 96 6.74 -9.02 8.00
C GLN A 96 6.69 -8.06 9.20
N ALA A 97 7.35 -8.43 10.30
CA ALA A 97 7.50 -7.50 11.41
C ALA A 97 8.41 -6.33 11.08
N PRO A 98 8.08 -5.10 11.54
CA PRO A 98 9.00 -3.97 11.43
C PRO A 98 10.30 -4.32 12.16
N LYS A 99 11.44 -4.00 11.54
CA LYS A 99 12.75 -4.21 12.16
C LYS A 99 13.06 -3.07 13.14
N PRO A 100 13.65 -3.35 14.31
CA PRO A 100 13.95 -2.33 15.32
C PRO A 100 14.99 -1.31 14.83
N ALA A 101 15.95 -1.75 14.00
CA ALA A 101 16.91 -0.87 13.32
C ALA A 101 16.58 -0.80 11.82
N THR A 102 16.32 0.41 11.33
CA THR A 102 15.97 0.69 9.93
C THR A 102 16.69 1.95 9.46
N ARG A 103 17.29 1.92 8.27
CA ARG A 103 18.01 3.07 7.69
C ARG A 103 17.10 4.28 7.39
N PHE A 104 15.79 4.07 7.45
CA PHE A 104 14.73 5.03 7.16
C PHE A 104 14.00 5.51 8.42
N ALA A 105 14.54 5.21 9.61
CA ALA A 105 14.08 5.81 10.87
C ALA A 105 14.66 7.24 10.99
N ALA A 106 14.03 8.18 10.30
CA ALA A 106 14.20 9.62 10.54
C ALA A 106 12.91 10.17 11.15
#